data_AF-A0A7W6AJR3-F1
#
_entry.id   AF-A0A7W6AJR3-F1
#
_cell.length_a   1.000
_cell.length_b   1.000
_cell.length_c   1.000
_cell.angle_alpha   90.00
_cell.angle_beta   90.00
_cell.angle_gamma   90.00
#
_symmetry.space_group_name_H-M   'P 1'
#
loop_
_entity.id
_entity.type
_entity.pdbx_description
1 polymer ?
#
loop_
_entity_poly.entity_id
_entity_poly.type
_entity_poly.pdbx_seq_one_letter_code
_entity_poly.pdbx_strand_id
1 'polypeptide(L)'
;MAICPFAVWKPLPWSGGKYNDDPFKVVHHTTEGSTAQSAFDKYNQDHKIPHFTVDATHIYQHLDTSVAARALKHPGNVQTNKSSAIQYELVGFAGRDKDRDALKNAGRLCRWIEETHDVPKQWPSGYPDPPKDGNDPGHHNRSVPNWNTKGGHYGHCHVPDNIHWDPAFTKDEVEFLMSVTESDFAVAALEDHEFAEAVMPNAGVLLDKALVETAEPVDSATQASEAFDKAMDKIKELVAAGDTKFGGFFPGGINYFEFSVAPTTGVKIVISSQPSPKPPGGVAESSVPGPRSTALELHTMLDEVAAAQVFAAAVPYPEWALKRDLQTAKANYWTSIGEACRESQLDLSVVLAIGSKESQWGLILRPVGPTGTGDWTPRDPAKWGHSMPTDGKGWGRGLMQIDWYSHDFAKTGEWYDADKNIKYGCNLLRQNIDRFVGQGIDPPTALRYAVSAYNGQHGPHSPYCEDVMKRADWFAKNP
;
A
#
# COMPACT_ATOMS: atom_id res chain seq x y z
N MET A 1 1.78 1.58 7.96
CA MET A 1 2.40 0.70 6.95
C MET A 1 3.71 1.32 6.50
N ALA A 2 4.80 0.54 6.50
CA ALA A 2 6.14 0.95 6.07
C ALA A 2 6.52 0.20 4.78
N ILE A 3 5.95 0.69 3.68
CA ILE A 3 6.11 0.18 2.31
C ILE A 3 7.09 1.09 1.55
N CYS A 4 8.05 0.48 0.86
CA CYS A 4 9.05 1.16 0.06
C CYS A 4 8.42 1.69 -1.24
N PRO A 5 8.48 3.01 -1.51
CA PRO A 5 7.69 3.64 -2.57
C PRO A 5 8.14 3.30 -3.99
N PHE A 6 9.35 2.75 -4.15
CA PHE A 6 9.93 2.32 -5.43
C PHE A 6 10.06 0.79 -5.53
N ALA A 7 9.52 0.03 -4.56
CA ALA A 7 9.51 -1.42 -4.62
C ALA A 7 8.22 -1.95 -5.26
N VAL A 8 8.34 -3.01 -6.04
CA VAL A 8 7.20 -3.78 -6.54
C VAL A 8 6.60 -4.57 -5.38
N TRP A 9 5.38 -4.21 -4.98
CA TRP A 9 4.65 -4.92 -3.92
C TRP A 9 4.25 -6.32 -4.39
N LYS A 10 4.81 -7.35 -3.75
CA LYS A 10 4.59 -8.77 -4.04
C LYS A 10 4.36 -9.54 -2.72
N PRO A 11 3.20 -9.35 -2.07
CA PRO A 11 2.96 -9.78 -0.70
C PRO A 11 3.07 -11.29 -0.51
N LEU A 12 3.57 -11.71 0.66
CA LEU A 12 3.53 -13.10 1.12
C LEU A 12 2.77 -13.18 2.46
N PRO A 13 1.92 -14.21 2.67
CA PRO A 13 0.92 -14.20 3.76
C PRO A 13 1.47 -14.56 5.15
N TRP A 14 2.73 -14.98 5.26
CA TRP A 14 3.35 -15.33 6.54
C TRP A 14 4.09 -14.12 7.12
N SER A 15 4.43 -14.12 8.42
CA SER A 15 5.37 -13.15 8.99
C SER A 15 5.97 -13.71 10.29
N GLY A 16 7.02 -13.05 10.79
CA GLY A 16 7.57 -13.29 12.13
C GLY A 16 6.75 -12.65 13.27
N GLY A 17 5.72 -11.88 12.95
CA GLY A 17 4.91 -11.12 13.92
C GLY A 17 5.60 -9.83 14.41
N LYS A 18 5.20 -9.32 15.59
CA LYS A 18 5.78 -8.11 16.17
C LYS A 18 7.28 -8.29 16.50
N TYR A 19 8.07 -7.23 16.32
CA TYR A 19 9.42 -7.09 16.87
C TYR A 19 9.43 -6.97 18.40
N ASN A 20 10.62 -7.14 18.97
CA ASN A 20 10.91 -7.01 20.41
C ASN A 20 11.40 -5.61 20.82
N ASP A 21 11.24 -4.61 19.94
CA ASP A 21 11.64 -3.22 20.16
C ASP A 21 13.18 -3.01 20.33
N ASP A 22 13.99 -3.92 19.75
CA ASP A 22 15.46 -3.82 19.63
C ASP A 22 15.89 -2.75 18.60
N PRO A 23 17.16 -2.30 18.58
CA PRO A 23 17.67 -1.40 17.53
C PRO A 23 17.53 -2.02 16.12
N PHE A 24 16.97 -1.24 15.18
CA PHE A 24 16.78 -1.68 13.80
C PHE A 24 18.11 -1.93 13.08
N LYS A 25 18.10 -2.96 12.22
CA LYS A 25 19.25 -3.44 11.49
C LYS A 25 18.87 -3.98 10.12
N VAL A 26 19.73 -3.76 9.12
CA VAL A 26 19.60 -4.36 7.79
C VAL A 26 20.40 -5.65 7.77
N VAL A 27 19.75 -6.75 7.38
CA VAL A 27 20.37 -8.06 7.18
C VAL A 27 20.42 -8.38 5.69
N HIS A 28 21.63 -8.55 5.20
CA HIS A 28 21.98 -8.76 3.80
C HIS A 28 22.11 -10.26 3.56
N HIS A 29 21.40 -10.79 2.56
CA HIS A 29 21.41 -12.21 2.18
C HIS A 29 21.71 -12.39 0.69
N THR A 30 22.01 -13.63 0.28
CA THR A 30 21.96 -14.05 -1.13
C THR A 30 21.03 -15.25 -1.31
N THR A 31 20.24 -15.21 -2.39
CA THR A 31 19.20 -16.22 -2.70
C THR A 31 19.75 -17.63 -2.94
N GLU A 32 21.05 -17.76 -3.19
CA GLU A 32 21.72 -18.94 -3.75
C GLU A 32 21.03 -19.45 -5.03
N GLY A 33 20.58 -18.52 -5.87
CA GLY A 33 19.82 -18.78 -7.08
C GLY A 33 19.79 -17.59 -8.04
N SER A 34 19.78 -17.86 -9.34
CA SER A 34 20.02 -16.85 -10.38
C SER A 34 18.84 -15.93 -10.74
N THR A 35 17.65 -16.11 -10.15
CA THR A 35 16.47 -15.29 -10.48
C THR A 35 15.57 -15.01 -9.26
N ALA A 36 14.92 -13.84 -9.23
CA ALA A 36 13.94 -13.52 -8.20
C ALA A 36 12.76 -14.51 -8.18
N GLN A 37 12.33 -15.01 -9.34
CA GLN A 37 11.27 -16.03 -9.40
C GLN A 37 11.66 -17.33 -8.70
N SER A 38 12.91 -17.81 -8.84
CA SER A 38 13.36 -19.00 -8.12
C SER A 38 13.36 -18.82 -6.60
N ALA A 39 13.62 -17.59 -6.12
CA ALA A 39 13.49 -17.24 -4.72
C ALA A 39 12.01 -17.22 -4.28
N PHE A 40 11.10 -16.64 -5.07
CA PHE A 40 9.67 -16.66 -4.79
C PHE A 40 9.08 -18.07 -4.72
N ASP A 41 9.49 -18.96 -5.63
CA ASP A 41 9.06 -20.36 -5.63
C ASP A 41 9.53 -21.06 -4.34
N LYS A 42 10.75 -20.78 -3.90
CA LYS A 42 11.32 -21.28 -2.65
C LYS A 42 10.60 -20.75 -1.41
N TYR A 43 10.30 -19.45 -1.35
CA TYR A 43 9.55 -18.83 -0.26
C TYR A 43 8.16 -19.46 -0.08
N ASN A 44 7.47 -19.79 -1.19
CA ASN A 44 6.18 -20.48 -1.16
C ASN A 44 6.28 -21.95 -0.71
N GLN A 45 7.47 -22.56 -0.76
CA GLN A 45 7.70 -23.95 -0.34
C GLN A 45 8.14 -24.07 1.13
N ASP A 46 9.02 -23.18 1.61
CA ASP A 46 9.61 -23.30 2.96
C ASP A 46 9.24 -22.16 3.93
N HIS A 47 8.48 -21.15 3.46
CA HIS A 47 8.01 -19.99 4.22
C HIS A 47 9.12 -19.15 4.89
N LYS A 48 10.38 -19.28 4.44
CA LYS A 48 11.52 -18.47 4.87
C LYS A 48 11.58 -17.17 4.09
N ILE A 49 10.64 -16.29 4.42
CA ILE A 49 10.45 -15.05 3.69
C ILE A 49 11.35 -13.93 4.24
N PRO A 50 12.02 -13.15 3.39
CA PRO A 50 12.61 -11.86 3.76
C PRO A 50 11.54 -10.76 3.71
N HIS A 51 11.90 -9.51 4.02
CA HIS A 51 11.07 -8.35 3.69
C HIS A 51 11.13 -8.01 2.20
N PHE A 52 12.30 -8.18 1.57
CA PHE A 52 12.54 -7.83 0.18
C PHE A 52 13.33 -8.89 -0.58
N THR A 53 13.18 -8.91 -1.91
CA THR A 53 14.11 -9.57 -2.85
C THR A 53 14.59 -8.52 -3.85
N VAL A 54 15.89 -8.52 -4.17
CA VAL A 54 16.52 -7.51 -5.03
C VAL A 54 17.26 -8.18 -6.18
N ASP A 55 17.02 -7.74 -7.41
CA ASP A 55 17.81 -8.07 -8.59
C ASP A 55 18.27 -6.82 -9.36
N ALA A 56 18.93 -7.02 -10.50
CA ALA A 56 19.46 -5.97 -11.35
C ALA A 56 18.41 -4.97 -11.85
N THR A 57 17.16 -5.42 -11.95
CA THR A 57 16.04 -4.66 -12.54
C THR A 57 15.03 -4.19 -11.51
N HIS A 58 14.81 -4.94 -10.44
CA HIS A 58 13.71 -4.72 -9.52
C HIS A 58 14.08 -4.89 -8.05
N ILE A 59 13.36 -4.14 -7.21
CA ILE A 59 13.26 -4.35 -5.77
C ILE A 59 11.84 -4.82 -5.50
N TYR A 60 11.66 -6.04 -5.02
CA TYR A 60 10.36 -6.59 -4.64
C TYR A 60 10.20 -6.50 -3.12
N GLN A 61 9.03 -6.07 -2.64
CA GLN A 61 8.70 -6.09 -1.21
C GLN A 61 7.60 -7.11 -0.92
N HIS A 62 7.85 -7.99 0.05
CA HIS A 62 6.96 -9.07 0.46
C HIS A 62 6.21 -8.80 1.77
N LEU A 63 6.83 -8.02 2.65
CA LEU A 63 6.30 -7.68 3.97
C LEU A 63 6.44 -6.20 4.27
N ASP A 64 5.46 -5.66 4.97
CA ASP A 64 5.58 -4.37 5.63
C ASP A 64 6.73 -4.40 6.63
N THR A 65 7.61 -3.41 6.60
CA THR A 65 8.80 -3.40 7.48
C THR A 65 8.48 -3.15 8.97
N SER A 66 7.22 -2.86 9.32
CA SER A 66 6.74 -2.81 10.71
C SER A 66 6.47 -4.18 11.37
N VAL A 67 6.52 -5.28 10.61
CA VAL A 67 6.49 -6.65 11.15
C VAL A 67 7.79 -7.39 10.84
N ALA A 68 8.16 -8.37 11.66
CA ALA A 68 9.35 -9.19 11.43
C ALA A 68 9.19 -10.13 10.23
N ALA A 69 10.29 -10.42 9.55
CA ALA A 69 10.38 -11.46 8.52
C ALA A 69 10.74 -12.84 9.13
N ARG A 70 11.09 -13.83 8.30
CA ARG A 70 11.34 -15.23 8.71
C ARG A 70 12.54 -15.91 8.04
N ALA A 71 13.37 -15.21 7.26
CA ALA A 71 14.47 -15.84 6.54
C ALA A 71 15.57 -16.34 7.51
N LEU A 72 15.77 -15.66 8.64
CA LEU A 72 16.73 -16.10 9.66
C LEU A 72 16.28 -17.34 10.43
N LYS A 73 17.23 -18.24 10.69
CA LYS A 73 17.05 -19.31 11.68
C LYS A 73 17.10 -18.71 13.09
N HIS A 74 16.35 -19.28 14.02
CA HIS A 74 16.47 -19.04 15.46
C HIS A 74 16.83 -20.36 16.16
N PRO A 75 18.11 -20.80 16.10
CA PRO A 75 18.53 -22.12 16.60
C PRO A 75 19.00 -22.11 18.06
N GLY A 76 19.23 -20.93 18.65
CA GLY A 76 19.62 -20.75 20.05
C GLY A 76 18.73 -19.70 20.73
N ASN A 77 19.20 -19.16 21.86
CA ASN A 77 18.40 -18.25 22.68
C ASN A 77 18.36 -16.80 22.15
N VAL A 78 19.25 -16.43 21.23
CA VAL A 78 19.31 -15.07 20.68
C VAL A 78 18.23 -14.85 19.64
N GLN A 79 17.39 -13.85 19.85
CA GLN A 79 16.32 -13.49 18.92
C GLN A 79 16.92 -12.95 17.62
N THR A 80 16.63 -13.62 16.50
CA THR A 80 17.15 -13.24 15.19
C THR A 80 16.13 -12.38 14.45
N ASN A 81 15.06 -12.98 13.89
CA ASN A 81 14.03 -12.25 13.14
C ASN A 81 13.37 -11.10 13.91
N LYS A 82 13.00 -11.34 15.17
CA LYS A 82 12.26 -10.35 15.99
C LYS A 82 13.14 -9.23 16.58
N SER A 83 14.47 -9.31 16.40
CA SER A 83 15.40 -8.27 16.84
C SER A 83 15.49 -7.14 15.81
N SER A 84 14.35 -6.59 15.42
CA SER A 84 14.22 -5.45 14.48
C SER A 84 15.05 -5.63 13.20
N ALA A 85 15.09 -6.88 12.71
CA ALA A 85 15.95 -7.32 11.63
C ALA A 85 15.21 -7.26 10.29
N ILE A 86 15.40 -6.16 9.56
CA ILE A 86 14.89 -5.98 8.20
C ILE A 86 15.79 -6.75 7.24
N GLN A 87 15.22 -7.72 6.53
CA GLN A 87 15.94 -8.73 5.76
C GLN A 87 15.70 -8.52 4.27
N TYR A 88 16.74 -8.56 3.46
CA TYR A 88 16.60 -8.63 2.00
C TYR A 88 17.50 -9.70 1.38
N GLU A 89 16.98 -10.34 0.34
CA GLU A 89 17.64 -11.37 -0.45
C GLU A 89 18.15 -10.78 -1.76
N LEU A 90 19.48 -10.74 -1.95
CA LEU A 90 20.09 -10.34 -3.21
C LEU A 90 20.12 -11.54 -4.17
N VAL A 91 19.57 -11.40 -5.37
CA VAL A 91 19.59 -12.44 -6.39
C VAL A 91 21.03 -12.71 -6.83
N GLY A 92 21.52 -13.92 -6.53
CA GLY A 92 22.90 -14.30 -6.78
C GLY A 92 23.37 -15.42 -5.85
N PHE A 93 24.68 -15.50 -5.67
CA PHE A 93 25.36 -16.51 -4.85
C PHE A 93 26.43 -15.81 -4.00
N ALA A 94 26.59 -16.20 -2.73
CA ALA A 94 27.66 -15.71 -1.86
C ALA A 94 29.04 -15.98 -2.47
N GLY A 95 29.22 -17.16 -3.07
CA GLY A 95 30.45 -17.63 -3.71
C GLY A 95 30.84 -16.98 -5.03
N ARG A 96 30.20 -15.87 -5.43
CA ARG A 96 30.45 -15.16 -6.69
C ARG A 96 30.42 -13.66 -6.51
N ASP A 97 31.06 -12.94 -7.41
CA ASP A 97 30.88 -11.49 -7.56
C ASP A 97 29.39 -11.18 -7.79
N LYS A 98 28.90 -10.12 -7.14
CA LYS A 98 27.50 -9.71 -7.24
C LYS A 98 27.32 -8.79 -8.44
N ASP A 99 26.15 -8.89 -9.06
CA ASP A 99 25.78 -8.00 -10.15
C ASP A 99 25.76 -6.53 -9.68
N ARG A 100 26.35 -5.62 -10.47
CA ARG A 100 26.50 -4.21 -10.07
C ARG A 100 25.18 -3.45 -10.05
N ASP A 101 24.25 -3.76 -10.94
CA ASP A 101 22.95 -3.09 -10.95
C ASP A 101 22.08 -3.64 -9.81
N ALA A 102 22.24 -4.92 -9.46
CA ALA A 102 21.61 -5.52 -8.28
C ALA A 102 22.18 -4.92 -6.97
N LEU A 103 23.50 -4.71 -6.89
CA LEU A 103 24.12 -3.98 -5.76
C LEU A 103 23.69 -2.51 -5.71
N LYS A 104 23.50 -1.87 -6.87
CA LYS A 104 22.98 -0.50 -6.97
C LYS A 104 21.57 -0.45 -6.37
N ASN A 105 20.67 -1.33 -6.81
CA ASN A 105 19.32 -1.47 -6.24
C ASN A 105 19.34 -1.83 -4.73
N ALA A 106 20.25 -2.69 -4.29
CA ALA A 106 20.41 -3.01 -2.87
C ALA A 106 20.86 -1.80 -2.05
N GLY A 107 21.77 -0.98 -2.59
CA GLY A 107 22.16 0.31 -2.02
C GLY A 107 20.98 1.27 -1.91
N ARG A 108 20.15 1.39 -2.96
CA ARG A 108 18.90 2.19 -2.94
C ARG A 108 17.96 1.76 -1.81
N LEU A 109 17.73 0.45 -1.71
CA LEU A 109 16.89 -0.14 -0.67
C LEU A 109 17.47 0.17 0.72
N CYS A 110 18.78 0.00 0.90
CA CYS A 110 19.46 0.33 2.15
C CYS A 110 19.25 1.80 2.54
N ARG A 111 19.44 2.76 1.62
CA ARG A 111 19.21 4.19 1.88
C ARG A 111 17.79 4.46 2.40
N TRP A 112 16.78 3.84 1.80
CA TRP A 112 15.39 3.99 2.24
C TRP A 112 15.13 3.32 3.61
N ILE A 113 15.69 2.14 3.88
CA ILE A 113 15.55 1.49 5.20
C ILE A 113 16.23 2.31 6.30
N GLU A 114 17.41 2.87 6.02
CA GLU A 114 18.17 3.73 6.94
C GLU A 114 17.38 4.97 7.35
N GLU A 115 16.74 5.67 6.40
CA GLU A 115 15.89 6.83 6.71
C GLU A 115 14.59 6.41 7.41
N THR A 116 13.97 5.31 6.99
CA THR A 116 12.64 4.91 7.50
C THR A 116 12.68 4.36 8.93
N HIS A 117 13.81 3.77 9.35
CA HIS A 117 13.94 3.07 10.64
C HIS A 117 15.17 3.52 11.46
N ASP A 118 15.74 4.68 11.16
CA ASP A 118 16.92 5.26 11.82
C ASP A 118 18.12 4.30 11.89
N VAL A 119 18.35 3.48 10.85
CA VAL A 119 19.45 2.49 10.86
C VAL A 119 20.79 3.19 10.61
N PRO A 120 21.78 3.08 11.52
CA PRO A 120 23.10 3.69 11.32
C PRO A 120 23.87 3.06 10.16
N LYS A 121 24.49 3.89 9.30
CA LYS A 121 25.30 3.47 8.12
C LYS A 121 26.67 2.89 8.49
N GLN A 122 26.70 1.94 9.40
CA GLN A 122 27.88 1.28 9.94
C GLN A 122 27.68 -0.23 9.93
N TRP A 123 28.79 -0.98 10.05
CA TRP A 123 28.77 -2.43 10.15
C TRP A 123 29.30 -2.85 11.53
N PRO A 124 28.44 -3.05 12.55
CA PRO A 124 28.89 -3.20 13.94
C PRO A 124 29.78 -4.43 14.20
N SER A 125 29.61 -5.48 13.39
CA SER A 125 30.44 -6.69 13.40
C SER A 125 31.61 -6.67 12.40
N GLY A 126 31.84 -5.55 11.69
CA GLY A 126 32.73 -5.52 10.53
C GLY A 126 32.01 -5.90 9.24
N TYR A 127 32.71 -5.82 8.10
CA TYR A 127 32.18 -6.22 6.81
C TYR A 127 32.13 -7.76 6.71
N PRO A 128 31.25 -8.34 5.87
CA PRO A 128 31.31 -9.76 5.53
C PRO A 128 32.69 -10.10 4.95
N ASP A 129 33.21 -11.27 5.31
CA ASP A 129 34.43 -11.77 4.67
C ASP A 129 34.09 -12.32 3.25
N PRO A 130 34.89 -12.02 2.22
CA PRO A 130 34.63 -12.46 0.84
C PRO A 130 34.80 -13.98 0.68
N PRO A 131 34.23 -14.59 -0.38
CA PRO A 131 34.40 -16.00 -0.66
C PRO A 131 35.87 -16.38 -0.86
N LYS A 132 36.27 -17.52 -0.30
CA LYS A 132 37.56 -18.15 -0.58
C LYS A 132 37.37 -19.27 -1.59
N ASP A 133 37.92 -19.10 -2.79
CA ASP A 133 37.81 -20.06 -3.89
C ASP A 133 36.33 -20.43 -4.19
N GLY A 134 35.41 -19.47 -4.05
CA GLY A 134 33.96 -19.64 -4.21
C GLY A 134 33.24 -20.28 -3.01
N ASN A 135 33.92 -20.50 -1.88
CA ASN A 135 33.40 -21.16 -0.68
C ASN A 135 33.44 -20.23 0.56
N ASP A 136 32.81 -20.68 1.63
CA ASP A 136 32.83 -20.03 2.96
C ASP A 136 34.28 -19.74 3.42
N PRO A 137 34.65 -18.48 3.73
CA PRO A 137 35.97 -18.13 4.25
C PRO A 137 36.24 -18.69 5.66
N GLY A 138 35.21 -19.18 6.37
CA GLY A 138 35.30 -19.90 7.65
C GLY A 138 35.43 -19.01 8.90
N HIS A 139 35.60 -17.70 8.73
CA HIS A 139 35.64 -16.72 9.81
C HIS A 139 34.45 -15.75 9.68
N HIS A 140 33.71 -15.52 10.78
CA HIS A 140 32.54 -14.65 10.80
C HIS A 140 32.31 -14.06 12.20
N ASN A 141 32.10 -12.75 12.31
CA ASN A 141 31.88 -12.08 13.59
C ASN A 141 30.40 -12.12 14.04
N ARG A 142 30.02 -13.22 14.70
CA ARG A 142 28.67 -13.46 15.24
C ARG A 142 28.46 -12.94 16.67
N SER A 143 28.95 -11.73 16.94
CA SER A 143 28.92 -11.08 18.26
C SER A 143 27.49 -10.81 18.77
N VAL A 144 27.02 -11.61 19.73
CA VAL A 144 25.74 -11.41 20.43
C VAL A 144 25.62 -10.01 21.07
N PRO A 145 26.65 -9.46 21.75
CA PRO A 145 26.57 -8.10 22.26
C PRO A 145 26.32 -7.05 21.17
N ASN A 146 26.97 -7.16 20.00
CA ASN A 146 26.71 -6.26 18.88
C ASN A 146 25.26 -6.40 18.40
N TRP A 147 24.83 -7.63 18.11
CA TRP A 147 23.50 -7.94 17.58
C TRP A 147 22.36 -7.35 18.43
N ASN A 148 22.46 -7.49 19.76
CA ASN A 148 21.44 -7.03 20.69
C ASN A 148 21.49 -5.51 20.95
N THR A 149 22.65 -4.85 20.82
CA THR A 149 22.82 -3.45 21.30
C THR A 149 23.10 -2.42 20.21
N LYS A 150 23.38 -2.84 18.97
CA LYS A 150 23.79 -1.93 17.88
C LYS A 150 22.95 -2.12 16.63
N GLY A 151 22.26 -1.06 16.24
CA GLY A 151 21.72 -0.92 14.89
C GLY A 151 22.84 -0.78 13.85
N GLY A 152 22.54 -1.21 12.63
CA GLY A 152 23.44 -1.10 11.49
C GLY A 152 23.26 -2.22 10.46
N HIS A 153 24.27 -2.40 9.63
CA HIS A 153 24.31 -3.42 8.57
C HIS A 153 25.00 -4.69 9.07
N TYR A 154 24.42 -5.83 8.72
CA TYR A 154 24.90 -7.17 9.04
C TYR A 154 24.67 -8.08 7.82
N GLY A 155 25.57 -9.01 7.53
CA GLY A 155 25.22 -10.14 6.66
C GLY A 155 24.60 -11.27 7.48
N HIS A 156 24.01 -12.26 6.83
CA HIS A 156 23.60 -13.51 7.51
C HIS A 156 24.79 -14.16 8.23
N CYS A 157 26.00 -14.01 7.65
CA CYS A 157 27.29 -14.28 8.28
C CYS A 157 27.43 -13.78 9.73
N HIS A 158 26.89 -12.60 10.07
CA HIS A 158 27.04 -11.98 11.39
C HIS A 158 25.93 -12.34 12.38
N VAL A 159 24.91 -13.09 11.95
CA VAL A 159 23.75 -13.40 12.79
C VAL A 159 24.14 -14.47 13.82
N PRO A 160 23.89 -14.25 15.12
CA PRO A 160 24.17 -15.23 16.16
C PRO A 160 23.54 -16.61 15.93
N ASP A 161 24.25 -17.64 16.40
CA ASP A 161 23.90 -19.06 16.35
C ASP A 161 23.61 -19.64 14.94
N ASN A 162 23.69 -18.84 13.88
CA ASN A 162 23.54 -19.26 12.49
C ASN A 162 24.88 -19.76 11.92
N ILE A 163 24.81 -20.64 10.92
CA ILE A 163 25.97 -21.22 10.21
C ILE A 163 26.09 -20.72 8.76
N HIS A 164 25.30 -19.72 8.42
CA HIS A 164 25.26 -19.08 7.12
C HIS A 164 26.42 -18.10 6.95
N TRP A 165 26.85 -17.86 5.71
CA TRP A 165 28.07 -17.09 5.37
C TRP A 165 27.82 -16.01 4.30
N ASP A 166 26.61 -15.98 3.74
CA ASP A 166 26.11 -14.92 2.87
C ASP A 166 26.04 -13.55 3.60
N PRO A 167 26.16 -12.43 2.88
CA PRO A 167 26.22 -12.31 1.42
C PRO A 167 27.64 -12.48 0.84
N ALA A 168 28.66 -12.64 1.70
CA ALA A 168 30.07 -12.71 1.35
C ALA A 168 30.48 -11.62 0.33
N PHE A 169 30.23 -10.36 0.68
CA PHE A 169 30.63 -9.23 -0.16
C PHE A 169 32.16 -9.07 -0.15
N THR A 170 32.72 -8.67 -1.29
CA THR A 170 34.07 -8.11 -1.31
C THR A 170 34.08 -6.70 -0.72
N LYS A 171 35.26 -6.20 -0.35
CA LYS A 171 35.42 -4.83 0.13
C LYS A 171 34.87 -3.82 -0.87
N ASP A 172 35.18 -3.98 -2.15
CA ASP A 172 34.75 -3.09 -3.24
C ASP A 172 33.22 -3.11 -3.43
N GLU A 173 32.57 -4.27 -3.21
CA GLU A 173 31.11 -4.39 -3.24
C GLU A 173 30.45 -3.67 -2.06
N VAL A 174 31.03 -3.76 -0.85
CA VAL A 174 30.57 -2.99 0.31
C VAL A 174 30.77 -1.49 0.10
N GLU A 175 31.94 -1.06 -0.37
CA GLU A 175 32.23 0.35 -0.66
C GLU A 175 31.27 0.89 -1.73
N PHE A 176 31.00 0.12 -2.80
CA PHE A 176 30.01 0.48 -3.81
C PHE A 176 28.60 0.60 -3.22
N LEU A 177 28.08 -0.44 -2.55
CA LEU A 177 26.74 -0.45 -1.95
C LEU A 177 26.55 0.68 -0.92
N MET A 178 27.58 0.99 -0.13
CA MET A 178 27.55 2.08 0.84
C MET A 178 27.71 3.48 0.20
N SER A 179 28.31 3.57 -1.00
CA SER A 179 28.43 4.81 -1.76
C SER A 179 27.13 5.26 -2.43
N VAL A 180 26.18 4.34 -2.69
CA VAL A 180 24.92 4.63 -3.37
C VAL A 180 24.11 5.73 -2.65
N THR A 181 23.70 6.74 -3.40
CA THR A 181 22.92 7.91 -2.96
C THR A 181 21.53 7.92 -3.60
N GLU A 182 20.62 8.77 -3.09
CA GLU A 182 19.32 8.99 -3.75
C GLU A 182 19.45 9.59 -5.15
N SER A 183 20.45 10.45 -5.36
CA SER A 183 20.76 11.07 -6.65
C SER A 183 21.06 10.06 -7.76
N ASP A 184 21.56 8.87 -7.44
CA ASP A 184 21.89 7.82 -8.42
C ASP A 184 20.66 7.19 -9.11
N PHE A 185 19.45 7.54 -8.65
CA PHE A 185 18.15 7.10 -9.19
C PHE A 185 17.22 8.24 -9.57
N ALA A 186 17.59 9.49 -9.32
CA ALA A 186 16.79 10.66 -9.69
C ALA A 186 16.62 10.80 -11.23
N VAL A 187 17.44 10.09 -12.01
CA VAL A 187 17.42 10.09 -13.49
C VAL A 187 16.72 8.84 -14.07
N ALA A 188 16.81 7.68 -13.41
CA ALA A 188 16.32 6.40 -13.96
C ALA A 188 14.77 6.27 -13.97
N ALA A 189 14.07 7.08 -13.18
CA ALA A 189 12.59 7.09 -13.14
C ALA A 189 11.92 7.53 -14.47
N LEU A 190 12.71 7.92 -15.48
CA LEU A 190 12.24 8.35 -16.79
C LEU A 190 12.14 7.22 -17.83
N GLU A 191 12.77 6.05 -17.62
CA GLU A 191 13.02 5.08 -18.71
C GLU A 191 12.32 3.71 -18.58
N ASP A 192 12.03 3.21 -17.37
CA ASP A 192 11.58 1.80 -17.15
C ASP A 192 10.06 1.51 -17.34
N HIS A 193 9.28 2.40 -17.98
CA HIS A 193 7.81 2.35 -17.89
C HIS A 193 7.07 1.40 -18.87
N GLU A 194 7.76 0.60 -19.68
CA GLU A 194 7.15 -0.10 -20.85
C GLU A 194 6.72 -1.57 -20.68
N PHE A 195 7.10 -2.30 -19.62
CA PHE A 195 6.93 -3.77 -19.55
C PHE A 195 6.14 -4.31 -18.34
N ALA A 196 4.80 -4.32 -18.40
CA ALA A 196 3.96 -5.02 -17.41
C ALA A 196 2.54 -5.44 -17.89
N GLU A 197 2.42 -6.23 -18.97
CA GLU A 197 1.17 -6.96 -19.30
C GLU A 197 1.46 -8.44 -19.62
N ALA A 198 0.78 -9.38 -18.93
CA ALA A 198 0.19 -10.64 -19.46
C ALA A 198 -0.18 -11.67 -18.35
N VAL A 199 -1.11 -12.61 -18.69
CA VAL A 199 -1.42 -13.91 -18.03
C VAL A 199 -2.33 -13.87 -16.77
N MET A 200 -3.45 -14.63 -16.59
CA MET A 200 -4.45 -15.35 -17.43
C MET A 200 -5.71 -15.75 -16.57
N PRO A 201 -6.81 -16.37 -17.10
CA PRO A 201 -8.18 -16.28 -16.51
C PRO A 201 -8.93 -17.57 -16.02
N ASN A 202 -10.07 -17.35 -15.30
CA ASN A 202 -11.37 -18.10 -15.19
C ASN A 202 -11.52 -19.59 -14.72
N ALA A 203 -12.46 -19.86 -13.76
CA ALA A 203 -13.40 -21.02 -13.67
C ALA A 203 -14.40 -20.92 -12.45
N GLY A 204 -15.49 -21.73 -12.39
CA GLY A 204 -16.52 -21.76 -11.29
C GLY A 204 -16.70 -23.13 -10.57
N VAL A 205 -17.83 -23.60 -9.99
CA VAL A 205 -19.29 -23.24 -10.02
C VAL A 205 -20.09 -23.88 -8.83
N LEU A 206 -21.14 -23.22 -8.28
CA LEU A 206 -22.30 -23.67 -7.42
C LEU A 206 -22.14 -24.40 -6.05
N LEU A 207 -22.69 -23.82 -4.96
CA LEU A 207 -23.89 -24.31 -4.20
C LEU A 207 -24.31 -23.37 -3.03
N ASP A 208 -25.62 -23.22 -2.80
CA ASP A 208 -26.26 -22.27 -1.86
C ASP A 208 -26.66 -22.85 -0.48
N LYS A 209 -26.56 -22.02 0.58
CA LYS A 209 -27.55 -21.82 1.67
C LYS A 209 -27.03 -20.86 2.77
N ALA A 210 -27.86 -19.89 3.16
CA ALA A 210 -27.61 -18.93 4.24
C ALA A 210 -28.78 -18.88 5.24
N LEU A 211 -28.51 -18.56 6.51
CA LEU A 211 -29.57 -18.38 7.52
C LEU A 211 -29.10 -17.46 8.68
N VAL A 212 -29.80 -16.33 8.84
CA VAL A 212 -30.36 -15.71 10.07
C VAL A 212 -30.83 -14.30 9.67
N GLU A 213 -32.09 -13.98 9.92
CA GLU A 213 -32.62 -12.61 9.82
C GLU A 213 -33.07 -12.14 11.21
N THR A 214 -32.59 -10.97 11.63
CA THR A 214 -33.13 -10.20 12.76
C THR A 214 -33.44 -8.79 12.27
N ALA A 215 -34.52 -8.67 11.51
CA ALA A 215 -34.94 -7.41 10.91
C ALA A 215 -35.75 -6.57 11.93
N GLU A 216 -35.08 -5.67 12.64
CA GLU A 216 -35.72 -4.46 13.18
C GLU A 216 -35.06 -3.20 12.57
N PRO A 217 -35.85 -2.17 12.20
CA PRO A 217 -35.30 -0.92 11.68
C PRO A 217 -34.40 -0.22 12.70
N VAL A 218 -33.35 0.45 12.21
CA VAL A 218 -32.45 1.28 13.04
C VAL A 218 -32.39 2.70 12.49
N ASP A 219 -33.03 3.62 13.19
CA ASP A 219 -33.26 5.01 12.74
C ASP A 219 -32.08 5.95 13.04
N SER A 220 -31.03 5.43 13.70
CA SER A 220 -29.84 6.19 14.10
C SER A 220 -28.58 5.31 14.19
N ALA A 221 -27.42 5.94 14.07
CA ALA A 221 -26.12 5.26 14.17
C ALA A 221 -25.93 4.57 15.54
N THR A 222 -26.46 5.16 16.62
CA THR A 222 -26.44 4.56 17.96
C THR A 222 -27.22 3.25 18.01
N GLN A 223 -28.44 3.22 17.46
CA GLN A 223 -29.26 2.01 17.40
C GLN A 223 -28.64 0.93 16.50
N ALA A 224 -27.96 1.33 15.41
CA ALA A 224 -27.22 0.41 14.56
C ALA A 224 -26.04 -0.25 15.31
N SER A 225 -25.32 0.51 16.15
CA SER A 225 -24.29 -0.03 17.05
C SER A 225 -24.88 -1.00 18.08
N GLU A 226 -25.95 -0.61 18.78
CA GLU A 226 -26.61 -1.47 19.76
C GLU A 226 -27.18 -2.77 19.15
N ALA A 227 -27.66 -2.71 17.91
CA ALA A 227 -28.13 -3.89 17.17
C ALA A 227 -26.96 -4.79 16.74
N PHE A 228 -25.82 -4.21 16.32
CA PHE A 228 -24.59 -4.94 16.07
C PHE A 228 -24.09 -5.65 17.33
N ASP A 229 -23.96 -4.94 18.44
CA ASP A 229 -23.48 -5.49 19.72
C ASP A 229 -24.34 -6.68 20.18
N LYS A 230 -25.67 -6.54 20.14
CA LYS A 230 -26.61 -7.65 20.46
C LYS A 230 -26.46 -8.86 19.53
N ALA A 231 -26.24 -8.63 18.23
CA ALA A 231 -26.04 -9.70 17.27
C ALA A 231 -24.68 -10.39 17.50
N MET A 232 -23.65 -9.62 17.84
CA MET A 232 -22.33 -10.14 18.18
C MET A 232 -22.34 -10.94 19.48
N ASP A 233 -23.05 -10.48 20.51
CA ASP A 233 -23.28 -11.23 21.75
C ASP A 233 -24.02 -12.54 21.47
N LYS A 234 -25.02 -12.55 20.58
CA LYS A 234 -25.73 -13.79 20.21
C LYS A 234 -24.83 -14.77 19.46
N ILE A 235 -23.94 -14.29 18.59
CA ILE A 235 -22.93 -15.11 17.93
C ILE A 235 -21.94 -15.68 18.97
N LYS A 236 -21.46 -14.85 19.91
CA LYS A 236 -20.58 -15.28 21.01
C LYS A 236 -21.25 -16.32 21.91
N GLU A 237 -22.54 -16.18 22.22
CA GLU A 237 -23.35 -17.16 22.98
C GLU A 237 -23.48 -18.50 22.24
N LEU A 238 -23.82 -18.47 20.94
CA LEU A 238 -23.95 -19.68 20.11
C LEU A 238 -22.64 -20.45 19.95
N VAL A 239 -21.52 -19.73 19.86
CA VAL A 239 -20.16 -20.32 19.84
C VAL A 239 -19.80 -20.90 21.21
N ALA A 240 -20.08 -20.18 22.30
CA ALA A 240 -19.75 -20.61 23.66
C ALA A 240 -20.60 -21.80 24.15
N ALA A 241 -21.85 -21.93 23.68
CA ALA A 241 -22.73 -23.04 24.01
C ALA A 241 -22.26 -24.40 23.47
N GLY A 242 -21.28 -24.42 22.55
CA GLY A 242 -20.78 -25.65 21.92
C GLY A 242 -21.87 -26.42 21.17
N ASP A 243 -22.93 -25.75 20.70
CA ASP A 243 -24.09 -26.41 20.10
C ASP A 243 -23.66 -27.13 18.82
N THR A 244 -23.63 -28.47 18.90
CA THR A 244 -23.12 -29.37 17.86
C THR A 244 -23.89 -29.27 16.55
N LYS A 245 -25.05 -28.59 16.55
CA LYS A 245 -25.74 -28.19 15.32
C LYS A 245 -24.84 -27.35 14.40
N PHE A 246 -24.04 -26.41 14.91
CA PHE A 246 -23.15 -25.61 14.05
C PHE A 246 -22.12 -26.48 13.30
N GLY A 247 -21.57 -27.50 13.97
CA GLY A 247 -20.67 -28.48 13.34
C GLY A 247 -21.35 -29.39 12.31
N GLY A 248 -22.66 -29.65 12.48
CA GLY A 248 -23.47 -30.40 11.51
C GLY A 248 -23.90 -29.59 10.27
N PHE A 249 -24.07 -28.27 10.40
CA PHE A 249 -24.47 -27.41 9.29
C PHE A 249 -23.31 -26.99 8.36
N PHE A 250 -22.09 -26.86 8.89
CA PHE A 250 -20.92 -26.43 8.11
C PHE A 250 -19.73 -27.39 8.26
N PRO A 251 -19.77 -28.59 7.66
CA PRO A 251 -18.71 -29.61 7.79
C PRO A 251 -17.35 -29.22 7.18
N GLY A 252 -17.25 -28.05 6.53
CA GLY A 252 -16.00 -27.47 6.01
C GLY A 252 -15.57 -26.16 6.69
N GLY A 253 -16.24 -25.76 7.78
CA GLY A 253 -16.06 -24.46 8.43
C GLY A 253 -16.82 -23.32 7.74
N ILE A 254 -16.85 -22.15 8.41
CA ILE A 254 -17.37 -20.89 7.87
C ILE A 254 -16.25 -20.28 7.01
N ASN A 255 -16.57 -19.93 5.75
CA ASN A 255 -15.60 -19.31 4.83
C ASN A 255 -16.01 -17.88 4.43
N TYR A 256 -17.18 -17.41 4.87
CA TYR A 256 -17.74 -16.14 4.43
C TYR A 256 -18.66 -15.54 5.52
N PHE A 257 -18.48 -14.25 5.77
CA PHE A 257 -19.27 -13.44 6.68
C PHE A 257 -19.60 -12.13 5.97
N GLU A 258 -20.87 -11.81 5.82
CA GLU A 258 -21.33 -10.56 5.20
C GLU A 258 -22.21 -9.80 6.20
N PHE A 259 -21.83 -8.55 6.41
CA PHE A 259 -22.48 -7.64 7.34
C PHE A 259 -22.98 -6.43 6.57
N SER A 260 -24.27 -6.13 6.70
CA SER A 260 -24.85 -4.95 6.10
C SER A 260 -25.85 -4.22 6.98
N VAL A 261 -25.86 -2.89 6.81
CA VAL A 261 -26.71 -1.95 7.55
C VAL A 261 -27.42 -1.10 6.51
N ALA A 262 -28.72 -1.34 6.34
CA ALA A 262 -29.55 -0.59 5.40
C ALA A 262 -30.54 0.28 6.19
N PRO A 263 -30.64 1.60 5.90
CA PRO A 263 -31.45 2.54 6.69
C PRO A 263 -32.95 2.21 6.83
N THR A 264 -33.48 1.28 6.03
CA THR A 264 -34.90 0.93 5.99
C THR A 264 -35.21 -0.54 6.32
N THR A 265 -34.20 -1.42 6.35
CA THR A 265 -34.42 -2.88 6.58
C THR A 265 -33.63 -3.44 7.76
N GLY A 266 -32.87 -2.59 8.48
CA GLY A 266 -32.15 -2.99 9.69
C GLY A 266 -30.75 -3.55 9.41
N VAL A 267 -30.24 -4.26 10.42
CA VAL A 267 -28.93 -4.94 10.37
C VAL A 267 -29.13 -6.37 9.85
N LYS A 268 -28.38 -6.74 8.81
CA LYS A 268 -28.37 -8.09 8.24
C LYS A 268 -27.00 -8.73 8.43
N ILE A 269 -27.00 -9.98 8.91
CA ILE A 269 -25.80 -10.79 9.06
C ILE A 269 -25.99 -12.10 8.31
N VAL A 270 -25.13 -12.36 7.33
CA VAL A 270 -25.14 -13.59 6.54
C VAL A 270 -23.88 -14.39 6.83
N ILE A 271 -24.07 -15.60 7.36
CA ILE A 271 -23.01 -16.57 7.64
C ILE A 271 -23.15 -17.72 6.64
N SER A 272 -22.07 -18.03 5.92
CA SER A 272 -22.09 -19.04 4.85
C SER A 272 -20.73 -19.75 4.68
N SER A 273 -20.77 -20.96 4.09
CA SER A 273 -19.58 -21.69 3.64
C SER A 273 -19.16 -21.35 2.20
N GLN A 274 -19.94 -20.53 1.49
CA GLN A 274 -19.72 -20.04 0.12
C GLN A 274 -20.17 -18.56 0.00
N PRO A 275 -19.57 -17.72 -0.86
CA PRO A 275 -20.09 -16.38 -1.14
C PRO A 275 -21.47 -16.46 -1.82
N SER A 276 -22.38 -15.56 -1.42
CA SER A 276 -23.77 -15.56 -1.90
C SER A 276 -23.88 -15.18 -3.39
N PRO A 277 -24.75 -15.82 -4.19
CA PRO A 277 -25.09 -15.30 -5.51
C PRO A 277 -25.84 -13.97 -5.37
N LYS A 278 -25.44 -12.96 -6.17
CA LYS A 278 -26.10 -11.64 -6.14
C LYS A 278 -27.58 -11.76 -6.54
N PRO A 279 -28.53 -11.22 -5.74
CA PRO A 279 -29.89 -11.03 -6.21
C PRO A 279 -29.93 -9.95 -7.31
N PRO A 280 -30.86 -10.04 -8.28
CA PRO A 280 -31.02 -9.02 -9.30
C PRO A 280 -31.65 -7.76 -8.71
N GLY A 281 -30.84 -6.71 -8.53
CA GLY A 281 -31.27 -5.39 -8.06
C GLY A 281 -31.03 -5.16 -6.56
N GLY A 282 -29.83 -4.70 -6.23
CA GLY A 282 -29.43 -4.29 -4.87
C GLY A 282 -28.20 -3.38 -4.92
N VAL A 283 -28.06 -2.48 -3.94
CA VAL A 283 -26.94 -1.54 -3.86
C VAL A 283 -25.65 -2.29 -3.49
N ALA A 284 -24.49 -1.84 -3.98
CA ALA A 284 -23.23 -2.53 -3.77
C ALA A 284 -22.71 -2.35 -2.34
N GLU A 285 -22.60 -3.45 -1.60
CA GLU A 285 -21.99 -3.53 -0.27
C GLU A 285 -20.59 -4.15 -0.37
N SER A 286 -19.70 -3.77 0.56
CA SER A 286 -18.30 -4.18 0.55
C SER A 286 -18.11 -5.56 1.19
N SER A 287 -17.72 -6.56 0.40
CA SER A 287 -17.33 -7.88 0.91
C SER A 287 -15.81 -8.02 1.06
N VAL A 288 -15.37 -8.67 2.14
CA VAL A 288 -13.97 -8.98 2.42
C VAL A 288 -13.83 -10.50 2.59
N PRO A 289 -12.96 -11.19 1.84
CA PRO A 289 -12.77 -12.63 2.00
C PRO A 289 -11.88 -12.92 3.22
N GLY A 290 -12.38 -13.74 4.15
CA GLY A 290 -11.65 -14.19 5.34
C GLY A 290 -11.06 -15.61 5.19
N PRO A 291 -9.95 -15.93 5.88
CA PRO A 291 -9.41 -17.29 5.91
C PRO A 291 -10.22 -18.21 6.84
N ARG A 292 -10.08 -19.52 6.64
CA ARG A 292 -10.62 -20.54 7.56
C ARG A 292 -10.02 -20.35 8.96
N SER A 293 -10.89 -20.12 9.94
CA SER A 293 -10.51 -19.84 11.33
C SER A 293 -11.35 -20.68 12.29
N THR A 294 -10.72 -21.06 13.41
CA THR A 294 -11.36 -21.77 14.52
C THR A 294 -12.19 -20.80 15.37
N ALA A 295 -13.08 -21.35 16.21
CA ALA A 295 -13.96 -20.57 17.08
C ALA A 295 -13.23 -19.56 18.01
N LEU A 296 -11.97 -19.85 18.36
CA LEU A 296 -11.14 -18.97 19.19
C LEU A 296 -10.56 -17.80 18.38
N GLU A 297 -10.09 -18.06 17.16
CA GLU A 297 -9.59 -17.03 16.23
C GLU A 297 -10.70 -16.09 15.79
N LEU A 298 -11.92 -16.61 15.61
CA LEU A 298 -13.10 -15.79 15.33
C LEU A 298 -13.35 -14.76 16.43
N HIS A 299 -13.17 -15.12 17.71
CA HIS A 299 -13.38 -14.19 18.83
C HIS A 299 -12.40 -13.00 18.78
N THR A 300 -11.13 -13.28 18.50
CA THR A 300 -10.09 -12.25 18.34
C THR A 300 -10.36 -11.35 17.14
N MET A 301 -10.72 -11.92 15.98
CA MET A 301 -11.06 -11.12 14.78
C MET A 301 -12.28 -10.21 15.02
N LEU A 302 -13.25 -10.64 15.81
CA LEU A 302 -14.44 -9.83 16.12
C LEU A 302 -14.14 -8.68 17.09
N ASP A 303 -13.27 -8.91 18.07
CA ASP A 303 -12.79 -7.84 18.96
C ASP A 303 -11.88 -6.85 18.20
N GLU A 304 -11.10 -7.31 17.22
CA GLU A 304 -10.33 -6.45 16.30
C GLU A 304 -11.22 -5.62 15.35
N VAL A 305 -12.31 -6.18 14.83
CA VAL A 305 -13.29 -5.44 14.00
C VAL A 305 -14.06 -4.41 14.82
N ALA A 306 -14.46 -4.75 16.05
CA ALA A 306 -15.07 -3.79 16.98
C ALA A 306 -14.10 -2.65 17.32
N ALA A 307 -12.81 -2.95 17.58
CA ALA A 307 -11.79 -1.93 17.78
C ALA A 307 -11.55 -1.07 16.52
N ALA A 308 -11.58 -1.65 15.32
CA ALA A 308 -11.37 -0.94 14.07
C ALA A 308 -12.47 0.09 13.74
N GLN A 309 -13.73 -0.15 14.13
CA GLN A 309 -14.82 0.79 13.88
C GLN A 309 -14.79 2.03 14.79
N VAL A 310 -14.12 1.97 15.94
CA VAL A 310 -13.86 3.16 16.79
C VAL A 310 -12.92 4.17 16.10
N PHE A 311 -12.12 3.73 15.10
CA PHE A 311 -11.15 4.56 14.37
C PHE A 311 -11.70 5.31 13.15
N ALA A 312 -13.03 5.43 12.99
CA ALA A 312 -13.65 6.18 11.89
C ALA A 312 -13.50 7.73 11.96
N ALA A 313 -12.52 8.25 12.72
CA ALA A 313 -12.04 9.62 12.61
C ALA A 313 -10.82 9.65 11.68
N ALA A 314 -10.94 10.33 10.53
CA ALA A 314 -9.98 10.26 9.43
C ALA A 314 -8.52 10.46 9.84
N VAL A 315 -7.73 9.39 9.76
CA VAL A 315 -6.27 9.44 9.90
C VAL A 315 -5.71 10.38 8.82
N PRO A 316 -4.86 11.37 9.18
CA PRO A 316 -4.27 12.29 8.20
C PRO A 316 -3.50 11.55 7.10
N TYR A 317 -3.52 12.08 5.87
CA TYR A 317 -2.66 11.56 4.81
C TYR A 317 -1.19 11.72 5.24
N PRO A 318 -0.38 10.64 5.27
CA PRO A 318 0.86 10.65 6.01
C PRO A 318 1.95 11.48 5.32
N GLU A 319 2.80 12.14 6.11
CA GLU A 319 3.80 13.09 5.56
C GLU A 319 4.78 12.45 4.57
N TRP A 320 5.14 11.17 4.75
CA TRP A 320 6.00 10.46 3.79
C TRP A 320 5.34 10.37 2.40
N ALA A 321 4.01 10.25 2.34
CA ALA A 321 3.28 10.22 1.07
C ALA A 321 3.21 11.62 0.45
N LEU A 322 3.10 12.68 1.25
CA LEU A 322 3.19 14.06 0.77
C LEU A 322 4.60 14.40 0.24
N LYS A 323 5.67 13.94 0.92
CA LYS A 323 7.05 14.05 0.43
C LYS A 323 7.22 13.35 -0.93
N ARG A 324 6.74 12.11 -1.05
CA ARG A 324 6.77 11.35 -2.31
C ARG A 324 5.98 12.05 -3.40
N ASP A 325 4.76 12.52 -3.11
CA ASP A 325 3.91 13.22 -4.09
C ASP A 325 4.57 14.51 -4.58
N LEU A 326 5.24 15.27 -3.69
CA LEU A 326 6.04 16.43 -4.06
C LEU A 326 7.23 16.07 -4.95
N GLN A 327 7.94 14.99 -4.63
CA GLN A 327 9.06 14.50 -5.44
C GLN A 327 8.57 14.10 -6.84
N THR A 328 7.44 13.38 -6.95
CA THR A 328 6.84 13.01 -8.24
C THR A 328 6.39 14.25 -9.03
N ALA A 329 5.77 15.24 -8.38
CA ALA A 329 5.40 16.51 -9.01
C ALA A 329 6.63 17.28 -9.52
N LYS A 330 7.68 17.39 -8.70
CA LYS A 330 8.94 18.08 -9.04
C LYS A 330 9.70 17.41 -10.18
N ALA A 331 9.77 16.08 -10.18
CA ALA A 331 10.50 15.32 -11.19
C ALA A 331 9.83 15.37 -12.57
N ASN A 332 8.49 15.31 -12.63
CA ASN A 332 7.78 15.04 -13.88
C ASN A 332 6.96 16.23 -14.42
N TYR A 333 6.45 17.10 -13.56
CA TYR A 333 5.38 18.05 -13.95
C TYR A 333 5.63 19.50 -13.49
N TRP A 334 6.77 19.80 -12.86
CA TRP A 334 7.00 21.09 -12.18
C TRP A 334 6.81 22.31 -13.07
N THR A 335 7.28 22.25 -14.32
CA THR A 335 7.12 23.33 -15.31
C THR A 335 5.65 23.58 -15.62
N SER A 336 4.89 22.53 -15.95
CA SER A 336 3.45 22.61 -16.25
C SER A 336 2.62 23.06 -15.06
N ILE A 337 2.93 22.59 -13.84
CA ILE A 337 2.30 23.06 -12.60
C ILE A 337 2.60 24.56 -12.41
N GLY A 338 3.85 24.98 -12.55
CA GLY A 338 4.27 26.37 -12.38
C GLY A 338 3.67 27.32 -13.43
N GLU A 339 3.53 26.86 -14.68
CA GLU A 339 2.82 27.60 -15.73
C GLU A 339 1.32 27.70 -15.45
N ALA A 340 0.66 26.58 -15.17
CA ALA A 340 -0.76 26.55 -14.88
C ALA A 340 -1.12 27.42 -13.67
N CYS A 341 -0.32 27.40 -12.59
CA CYS A 341 -0.52 28.28 -11.43
C CYS A 341 -0.43 29.76 -11.80
N ARG A 342 0.54 30.16 -12.64
CA ARG A 342 0.68 31.55 -13.11
C ARG A 342 -0.49 31.99 -14.00
N GLU A 343 -0.89 31.15 -14.94
CA GLU A 343 -1.99 31.42 -15.88
C GLU A 343 -3.34 31.53 -15.17
N SER A 344 -3.62 30.61 -14.25
CA SER A 344 -4.89 30.54 -13.50
C SER A 344 -4.92 31.38 -12.23
N GLN A 345 -3.81 32.04 -11.86
CA GLN A 345 -3.65 32.80 -10.61
C GLN A 345 -4.00 31.97 -9.36
N LEU A 346 -3.54 30.71 -9.33
CA LEU A 346 -3.72 29.78 -8.21
C LEU A 346 -2.45 29.66 -7.37
N ASP A 347 -2.63 29.36 -6.08
CA ASP A 347 -1.52 29.03 -5.20
C ASP A 347 -0.96 27.63 -5.52
N LEU A 348 0.36 27.54 -5.63
CA LEU A 348 1.09 26.31 -5.94
C LEU A 348 0.76 25.18 -4.95
N SER A 349 0.60 25.49 -3.67
CA SER A 349 0.31 24.50 -2.62
C SER A 349 -1.07 23.84 -2.80
N VAL A 350 -2.06 24.60 -3.31
CA VAL A 350 -3.40 24.09 -3.60
C VAL A 350 -3.39 23.17 -4.83
N VAL A 351 -2.64 23.52 -5.87
CA VAL A 351 -2.51 22.67 -7.07
C VAL A 351 -1.75 21.38 -6.72
N LEU A 352 -0.67 21.47 -5.94
CA LEU A 352 0.04 20.31 -5.37
C LEU A 352 -0.87 19.41 -4.54
N ALA A 353 -1.75 20.00 -3.71
CA ALA A 353 -2.73 19.28 -2.92
C ALA A 353 -3.78 18.54 -3.75
N ILE A 354 -4.32 19.14 -4.81
CA ILE A 354 -5.30 18.49 -5.69
C ILE A 354 -4.64 17.34 -6.46
N GLY A 355 -3.48 17.54 -7.10
CA GLY A 355 -2.82 16.44 -7.83
C GLY A 355 -2.35 15.30 -6.91
N SER A 356 -1.93 15.61 -5.68
CA SER A 356 -1.69 14.61 -4.62
C SER A 356 -2.96 13.84 -4.25
N LYS A 357 -4.09 14.55 -4.09
CA LYS A 357 -5.38 13.95 -3.70
C LYS A 357 -5.98 13.07 -4.79
N GLU A 358 -5.98 13.55 -6.03
CA GLU A 358 -6.68 12.93 -7.16
C GLU A 358 -5.93 11.72 -7.73
N SER A 359 -4.62 11.85 -7.92
CA SER A 359 -3.83 10.85 -8.65
C SER A 359 -2.52 10.46 -7.99
N GLN A 360 -2.16 11.10 -6.88
CA GLN A 360 -0.81 11.05 -6.31
C GLN A 360 0.23 11.37 -7.40
N TRP A 361 -0.06 12.41 -8.19
CA TRP A 361 0.68 12.80 -9.40
C TRP A 361 0.91 11.63 -10.39
N GLY A 362 -0.15 10.85 -10.62
CA GLY A 362 -0.17 9.74 -11.56
C GLY A 362 0.13 8.35 -10.96
N LEU A 363 0.67 8.25 -9.74
CA LEU A 363 1.13 6.99 -9.14
C LEU A 363 0.01 5.96 -8.92
N ILE A 364 -1.22 6.40 -8.64
CA ILE A 364 -2.37 5.50 -8.43
C ILE A 364 -3.23 5.27 -9.69
N LEU A 365 -2.86 5.84 -10.83
CA LEU A 365 -3.60 5.70 -12.08
C LEU A 365 -3.23 4.40 -12.83
N ARG A 366 -4.05 3.93 -13.77
CA ARG A 366 -3.70 2.80 -14.69
C ARG A 366 -4.03 3.12 -16.18
N PRO A 367 -3.02 3.18 -17.07
CA PRO A 367 -1.58 3.13 -16.77
C PRO A 367 -1.14 4.22 -15.77
N VAL A 368 -0.02 3.98 -15.09
CA VAL A 368 0.59 4.97 -14.19
C VAL A 368 1.02 6.19 -15.01
N GLY A 369 0.89 7.39 -14.44
CA GLY A 369 1.19 8.65 -15.14
C GLY A 369 -0.05 9.31 -15.77
N PRO A 370 0.14 10.32 -16.64
CA PRO A 370 -0.94 11.23 -17.06
C PRO A 370 -2.00 10.57 -17.96
N THR A 371 -1.73 9.40 -18.52
CA THR A 371 -2.64 8.71 -19.44
C THR A 371 -3.63 7.76 -18.77
N GLY A 372 -3.58 7.64 -17.44
CA GLY A 372 -4.50 6.80 -16.67
C GLY A 372 -5.77 7.50 -16.20
N THR A 373 -6.72 6.68 -15.74
CA THR A 373 -7.81 7.07 -14.84
C THR A 373 -7.51 6.54 -13.43
N GLY A 374 -8.22 6.99 -12.39
CA GLY A 374 -8.25 6.39 -11.06
C GLY A 374 -9.61 5.74 -10.74
N ASP A 375 -10.64 5.99 -11.56
CA ASP A 375 -11.97 5.41 -11.41
C ASP A 375 -12.10 4.12 -12.24
N TRP A 376 -11.84 2.99 -11.58
CA TRP A 376 -11.92 1.66 -12.17
C TRP A 376 -13.33 1.11 -12.27
N THR A 377 -14.30 1.70 -11.57
CA THR A 377 -15.59 1.06 -11.35
C THR A 377 -16.41 1.16 -12.63
N PRO A 378 -16.76 0.05 -13.30
CA PRO A 378 -17.63 0.10 -14.46
C PRO A 378 -19.01 0.59 -14.00
N ARG A 379 -19.49 1.68 -14.60
CA ARG A 379 -20.79 2.28 -14.29
C ARG A 379 -21.80 1.84 -15.34
N ASP A 380 -22.99 1.47 -14.90
CA ASP A 380 -24.10 1.11 -15.79
C ASP A 380 -24.66 2.38 -16.48
N PRO A 381 -24.57 2.51 -17.82
CA PRO A 381 -25.12 3.66 -18.55
C PRO A 381 -26.61 3.87 -18.30
N ALA A 382 -27.38 2.79 -18.12
CA ALA A 382 -28.83 2.87 -17.89
C ALA A 382 -29.16 3.42 -16.50
N LYS A 383 -28.31 3.18 -15.50
CA LYS A 383 -28.46 3.72 -14.15
C LYS A 383 -28.16 5.22 -14.07
N TRP A 384 -27.18 5.69 -14.83
CA TRP A 384 -26.73 7.09 -14.78
C TRP A 384 -27.33 7.98 -15.87
N GLY A 385 -27.96 7.41 -16.91
CA GLY A 385 -28.59 8.18 -17.98
C GLY A 385 -27.61 8.85 -18.95
N HIS A 386 -26.35 8.43 -18.94
CA HIS A 386 -25.24 9.06 -19.66
C HIS A 386 -24.41 8.02 -20.40
N SER A 387 -23.79 8.43 -21.50
CA SER A 387 -22.80 7.60 -22.19
C SER A 387 -21.61 7.33 -21.28
N MET A 388 -21.00 6.15 -21.45
CA MET A 388 -19.74 5.82 -20.79
C MET A 388 -18.56 6.18 -21.70
N PRO A 389 -17.37 6.42 -21.13
CA PRO A 389 -16.13 6.47 -21.89
C PRO A 389 -15.95 5.19 -22.73
N THR A 390 -15.34 5.31 -23.90
CA THR A 390 -15.17 4.19 -24.85
C THR A 390 -14.25 3.07 -24.33
N ASP A 391 -13.47 3.34 -23.29
CA ASP A 391 -12.63 2.36 -22.59
C ASP A 391 -13.39 1.52 -21.53
N GLY A 392 -14.66 1.82 -21.27
CA GLY A 392 -15.51 1.11 -20.29
C GLY A 392 -15.18 1.39 -18.81
N LYS A 393 -14.22 2.28 -18.52
CA LYS A 393 -13.80 2.66 -17.16
C LYS A 393 -14.72 3.76 -16.61
N GLY A 394 -14.53 4.13 -15.34
CA GLY A 394 -15.26 5.23 -14.70
C GLY A 394 -14.88 6.61 -15.26
N TRP A 395 -15.21 7.72 -14.60
CA TRP A 395 -15.21 9.05 -15.25
C TRP A 395 -13.94 9.91 -15.09
N GLY A 396 -13.16 9.81 -14.00
CA GLY A 396 -11.99 10.70 -13.81
C GLY A 396 -10.88 10.49 -14.87
N ARG A 397 -10.24 11.56 -15.36
CA ARG A 397 -9.21 11.48 -16.43
C ARG A 397 -7.92 12.27 -16.15
N GLY A 398 -6.79 11.57 -16.26
CA GLY A 398 -5.43 12.10 -16.13
C GLY A 398 -5.06 12.57 -14.72
N LEU A 399 -3.94 13.30 -14.59
CA LEU A 399 -3.36 13.70 -13.30
C LEU A 399 -4.35 14.45 -12.39
N MET A 400 -5.22 15.24 -12.98
CA MET A 400 -6.20 16.08 -12.28
C MET A 400 -7.59 15.42 -12.18
N GLN A 401 -7.73 14.15 -12.59
CA GLN A 401 -8.97 13.35 -12.59
C GLN A 401 -10.21 14.08 -13.15
N ILE A 402 -10.05 14.77 -14.27
CA ILE A 402 -11.14 15.54 -14.91
C ILE A 402 -12.32 14.62 -15.25
N ASP A 403 -13.51 14.95 -14.77
CA ASP A 403 -14.71 14.15 -14.96
C ASP A 403 -15.15 14.09 -16.43
N TRP A 404 -15.08 12.90 -17.03
CA TRP A 404 -15.40 12.63 -18.43
C TRP A 404 -16.83 13.00 -18.81
N TYR A 405 -17.78 12.81 -17.89
CA TYR A 405 -19.17 13.12 -18.15
C TYR A 405 -19.39 14.64 -18.25
N SER A 406 -18.87 15.37 -17.26
CA SER A 406 -19.08 16.81 -17.05
C SER A 406 -18.24 17.71 -17.97
N HIS A 407 -17.12 17.22 -18.51
CA HIS A 407 -16.16 18.02 -19.26
C HIS A 407 -15.80 17.43 -20.62
N ASP A 408 -16.07 18.17 -21.70
CA ASP A 408 -15.75 17.74 -23.07
C ASP A 408 -14.24 17.55 -23.31
N PHE A 409 -13.38 18.25 -22.57
CA PHE A 409 -11.91 18.04 -22.61
C PHE A 409 -11.51 16.57 -22.35
N ALA A 410 -12.16 15.91 -21.39
CA ALA A 410 -11.90 14.51 -21.10
C ALA A 410 -12.42 13.55 -22.20
N LYS A 411 -13.22 14.06 -23.16
CA LYS A 411 -13.74 13.32 -24.33
C LYS A 411 -12.87 13.47 -25.58
N THR A 412 -11.97 14.45 -25.64
CA THR A 412 -11.13 14.73 -26.84
C THR A 412 -9.85 13.89 -26.93
N GLY A 413 -9.42 13.27 -25.83
CA GLY A 413 -8.11 12.64 -25.71
C GLY A 413 -6.97 13.61 -25.37
N GLU A 414 -7.19 14.93 -25.36
CA GLU A 414 -6.14 15.88 -24.97
C GLU A 414 -5.72 15.75 -23.50
N TRP A 415 -6.55 15.13 -22.68
CA TRP A 415 -6.27 14.83 -21.27
C TRP A 415 -5.12 13.85 -21.05
N TYR A 416 -4.68 13.11 -22.08
CA TYR A 416 -3.48 12.26 -22.04
C TYR A 416 -2.19 13.06 -21.85
N ASP A 417 -2.18 14.32 -22.31
CA ASP A 417 -1.08 15.26 -22.18
C ASP A 417 -1.08 15.87 -20.77
N ALA A 418 0.03 15.71 -20.03
CA ALA A 418 0.15 16.18 -18.66
C ALA A 418 -0.04 17.70 -18.54
N ASP A 419 0.53 18.48 -19.46
CA ASP A 419 0.48 19.94 -19.43
C ASP A 419 -0.96 20.44 -19.66
N LYS A 420 -1.62 19.88 -20.69
CA LYS A 420 -3.04 20.19 -20.96
C LYS A 420 -3.95 19.77 -19.82
N ASN A 421 -3.73 18.59 -19.23
CA ASN A 421 -4.54 18.08 -18.12
C ASN A 421 -4.42 18.97 -16.87
N ILE A 422 -3.19 19.37 -16.52
CA ILE A 422 -2.90 20.26 -15.38
C ILE A 422 -3.50 21.65 -15.62
N LYS A 423 -3.27 22.26 -16.80
CA LYS A 423 -3.83 23.56 -17.16
C LYS A 423 -5.36 23.55 -17.17
N TYR A 424 -5.99 22.48 -17.69
CA TYR A 424 -7.45 22.34 -17.64
C TYR A 424 -7.99 22.26 -16.21
N GLY A 425 -7.39 21.43 -15.34
CA GLY A 425 -7.79 21.31 -13.93
C GLY A 425 -7.64 22.63 -13.17
N CYS A 426 -6.54 23.36 -13.39
CA CYS A 426 -6.32 24.67 -12.80
C CYS A 426 -7.35 25.70 -13.28
N ASN A 427 -7.66 25.73 -14.58
CA ASN A 427 -8.69 26.61 -15.13
C ASN A 427 -10.10 26.27 -14.61
N LEU A 428 -10.43 24.99 -14.44
CA LEU A 428 -11.68 24.54 -13.84
C LEU A 428 -11.81 25.01 -12.37
N LEU A 429 -10.73 24.90 -11.58
CA LEU A 429 -10.74 25.41 -10.21
C LEU A 429 -10.90 26.94 -10.18
N ARG A 430 -10.14 27.68 -11.00
CA ARG A 430 -10.25 29.15 -11.11
C ARG A 430 -11.67 29.60 -11.44
N GLN A 431 -12.29 29.00 -12.46
CA GLN A 431 -13.70 29.27 -12.83
C GLN A 431 -14.67 29.01 -11.68
N ASN A 432 -14.45 27.93 -10.90
CA ASN A 432 -15.24 27.68 -9.71
C ASN A 432 -15.04 28.76 -8.63
N ILE A 433 -13.81 29.24 -8.39
CA ILE A 433 -13.55 30.35 -7.46
C ILE A 433 -14.27 31.62 -7.94
N ASP A 434 -14.14 32.00 -9.22
CA ASP A 434 -14.80 33.17 -9.80
C ASP A 434 -16.33 33.11 -9.66
N ARG A 435 -16.92 31.93 -9.88
CA ARG A 435 -18.35 31.70 -9.69
C ARG A 435 -18.81 31.98 -8.26
N PHE A 436 -18.06 31.54 -7.25
CA PHE A 436 -18.41 31.76 -5.85
C PHE A 436 -18.10 33.19 -5.38
N VAL A 437 -17.01 33.81 -5.83
CA VAL A 437 -16.73 35.24 -5.59
C VAL A 437 -17.81 36.13 -6.23
N GLY A 438 -18.28 35.79 -7.43
CA GLY A 438 -19.40 36.46 -8.10
C GLY A 438 -20.75 36.32 -7.38
N GLN A 439 -20.88 35.36 -6.45
CA GLN A 439 -22.03 35.20 -5.55
C GLN A 439 -21.86 35.99 -4.24
N GLY A 440 -20.78 36.76 -4.08
CA GLY A 440 -20.49 37.55 -2.87
C GLY A 440 -19.78 36.78 -1.76
N ILE A 441 -19.28 35.56 -2.03
CA ILE A 441 -18.49 34.79 -1.06
C ILE A 441 -17.05 35.35 -1.03
N ASP A 442 -16.47 35.50 0.16
CA ASP A 442 -15.10 35.98 0.31
C ASP A 442 -14.08 35.02 -0.34
N PRO A 443 -12.93 35.50 -0.85
CA PRO A 443 -12.02 34.65 -1.63
C PRO A 443 -11.50 33.38 -0.91
N PRO A 444 -11.11 33.42 0.39
CA PRO A 444 -10.76 32.21 1.13
C PRO A 444 -11.90 31.18 1.22
N THR A 445 -13.13 31.62 1.51
CA THR A 445 -14.30 30.72 1.57
C THR A 445 -14.69 30.24 0.17
N ALA A 446 -14.59 31.09 -0.84
CA ALA A 446 -14.85 30.76 -2.25
C ALA A 446 -13.88 29.70 -2.79
N LEU A 447 -12.60 29.74 -2.39
CA LEU A 447 -11.63 28.68 -2.67
C LEU A 447 -12.09 27.34 -2.11
N ARG A 448 -12.53 27.29 -0.85
CA ARG A 448 -13.03 26.07 -0.21
C ARG A 448 -14.28 25.51 -0.91
N TYR A 449 -15.23 26.37 -1.27
CA TYR A 449 -16.37 25.97 -2.10
C TYR A 449 -15.93 25.45 -3.49
N ALA A 450 -14.93 26.08 -4.10
CA ALA A 450 -14.41 25.68 -5.41
C ALA A 450 -13.71 24.31 -5.37
N VAL A 451 -12.92 24.03 -4.33
CA VAL A 451 -12.30 22.72 -4.08
C VAL A 451 -13.37 21.66 -3.85
N SER A 452 -14.40 21.91 -3.05
CA SER A 452 -15.52 20.96 -2.92
C SER A 452 -16.21 20.68 -4.26
N ALA A 453 -16.52 21.74 -5.01
CA ALA A 453 -17.21 21.63 -6.29
C ALA A 453 -16.38 20.92 -7.36
N TYR A 454 -15.04 20.95 -7.26
CA TYR A 454 -14.12 20.24 -8.15
C TYR A 454 -14.41 18.73 -8.20
N ASN A 455 -14.69 18.12 -7.04
CA ASN A 455 -15.08 16.70 -6.92
C ASN A 455 -16.59 16.52 -6.68
N GLY A 456 -17.41 17.43 -7.22
CA GLY A 456 -18.88 17.36 -7.14
C GLY A 456 -19.50 17.48 -5.73
N GLN A 457 -18.70 17.81 -4.71
CA GLN A 457 -19.18 17.98 -3.33
C GLN A 457 -19.69 19.41 -3.07
N HIS A 458 -20.34 19.62 -1.93
CA HIS A 458 -20.99 20.88 -1.59
C HIS A 458 -20.50 21.43 -0.23
N GLY A 459 -20.54 22.76 -0.08
CA GLY A 459 -20.10 23.47 1.13
C GLY A 459 -18.57 23.71 1.21
N PRO A 460 -18.09 24.57 2.12
CA PRO A 460 -16.66 24.90 2.27
C PRO A 460 -15.91 23.97 3.24
N HIS A 461 -16.59 22.95 3.77
CA HIS A 461 -16.09 21.97 4.73
C HIS A 461 -16.44 20.53 4.31
N SER A 462 -16.49 20.27 3.00
CA SER A 462 -16.65 18.91 2.51
C SER A 462 -15.45 18.04 2.92
N PRO A 463 -15.61 16.72 3.14
CA PRO A 463 -14.50 15.84 3.49
C PRO A 463 -13.35 15.89 2.47
N TYR A 464 -13.67 16.11 1.20
CA TYR A 464 -12.67 16.32 0.15
C TYR A 464 -11.90 17.64 0.34
N CYS A 465 -12.60 18.74 0.56
CA CYS A 465 -11.98 20.05 0.80
C CYS A 465 -11.10 20.04 2.05
N GLU A 466 -11.54 19.42 3.15
CA GLU A 466 -10.73 19.35 4.38
C GLU A 466 -9.46 18.51 4.22
N ASP A 467 -9.45 17.47 3.37
CA ASP A 467 -8.21 16.74 3.02
C ASP A 467 -7.30 17.65 2.16
N VAL A 468 -7.81 18.19 1.04
CA VAL A 468 -7.03 19.06 0.13
C VAL A 468 -6.42 20.26 0.87
N MET A 469 -7.17 20.97 1.72
CA MET A 469 -6.64 22.13 2.44
C MET A 469 -5.54 21.73 3.45
N LYS A 470 -5.65 20.57 4.12
CA LYS A 470 -4.59 20.06 5.01
C LYS A 470 -3.31 19.70 4.24
N ARG A 471 -3.43 19.18 3.02
CA ARG A 471 -2.28 18.92 2.14
C ARG A 471 -1.65 20.22 1.65
N ALA A 472 -2.46 21.22 1.29
CA ALA A 472 -1.99 22.54 0.89
C ALA A 472 -1.19 23.22 2.03
N ASP A 473 -1.71 23.17 3.26
CA ASP A 473 -1.01 23.65 4.46
C ASP A 473 0.34 22.96 4.72
N TRP A 474 0.54 21.73 4.22
CA TRP A 474 1.82 21.03 4.29
C TRP A 474 2.74 21.45 3.14
N PHE A 475 2.25 21.49 1.90
CA PHE A 475 3.04 21.93 0.73
C PHE A 475 3.49 23.39 0.83
N ALA A 476 2.67 24.29 1.40
CA ALA A 476 3.05 25.69 1.64
C ALA A 476 4.24 25.84 2.62
N LYS A 477 4.46 24.83 3.48
CA LYS A 477 5.60 24.77 4.43
C LYS A 477 6.80 23.99 3.87
N ASN A 478 6.59 23.25 2.78
CA ASN A 478 7.58 22.36 2.16
C ASN A 478 7.56 22.56 0.62
N PRO A 479 7.93 23.75 0.11
CA PRO A 479 7.85 24.09 -1.31
C PRO A 479 8.83 23.30 -2.19
#